data_AF-A0A173XZW8-F1
#
_entry.id   AF-A0A173XZW8-F1
#
_cell.length_a   1.000
_cell.length_b   1.000
_cell.length_c   1.000
_cell.angle_alpha   90.00
_cell.angle_beta   90.00
_cell.angle_gamma   90.00
#
_symmetry.space_group_name_H-M   'P 1'
#
loop_
_entity.id
_entity.type
_entity.pdbx_description
1 polymer ?
#
loop_
_entity_poly.entity_id
_entity_poly.type
_entity_poly.pdbx_seq_one_letter_code
_entity_poly.pdbx_strand_id
1 'polypeptide(L)'
;MGFMNVPNGDVIAFDMKESEINPSVVYLSHDDGEGHGYILGKDFNTYLEQLLLVGACGNEDWQMLPFCLDAQSGIVSDCENAKEYRKLIGLQI
;
A
#
# COMPACT_ATOMS: atom_id res chain seq x y z
N MET A 1 3.14 4.32 -14.04
CA MET A 1 4.46 4.97 -13.90
C MET A 1 5.04 4.60 -12.54
N GLY A 2 6.17 3.87 -12.49
CA GLY A 2 6.83 3.55 -11.23
C GLY A 2 7.43 4.78 -10.56
N PHE A 3 7.26 4.92 -9.24
CA PHE A 3 7.81 6.06 -8.49
C PHE A 3 8.59 5.65 -7.24
N MET A 4 8.44 4.42 -6.76
CA MET A 4 9.21 3.90 -5.63
C MET A 4 9.66 2.46 -5.93
N ASN A 5 10.97 2.24 -5.86
CA ASN A 5 11.55 0.90 -5.97
C ASN A 5 11.45 0.18 -4.62
N VAL A 6 11.09 -1.09 -4.66
CA VAL A 6 11.17 -2.02 -3.54
C VAL A 6 12.48 -2.81 -3.68
N PRO A 7 13.27 -3.01 -2.61
CA PRO A 7 14.60 -3.62 -2.72
C PRO A 7 14.64 -5.02 -3.34
N ASN A 8 13.53 -5.76 -3.30
CA ASN A 8 13.39 -7.09 -3.89
C ASN A 8 13.23 -7.07 -5.42
N GLY A 9 13.13 -5.89 -6.06
CA GLY A 9 12.90 -5.74 -7.49
C GLY A 9 11.50 -5.25 -7.85
N ASP A 10 10.58 -5.21 -6.89
CA ASP A 10 9.21 -4.76 -7.09
C ASP A 10 9.12 -3.23 -7.17
N VAL A 11 7.98 -2.73 -7.62
CA VAL A 11 7.76 -1.30 -7.85
C VAL A 11 6.40 -0.89 -7.35
N ILE A 12 6.35 0.19 -6.59
CA ILE A 12 5.10 0.92 -6.33
C ILE A 12 4.94 1.97 -7.43
N ALA A 13 3.78 1.97 -8.07
CA ALA A 13 3.51 2.72 -9.28
C ALA A 13 2.17 3.43 -9.24
N PHE A 14 2.05 4.46 -10.07
CA PHE A 14 0.76 5.03 -10.46
C PHE A 14 0.14 4.24 -11.60
N ASP A 15 -1.11 3.77 -11.45
CA ASP A 15 -1.89 3.26 -12.57
C ASP A 15 -2.59 4.41 -13.30
N MET A 16 -2.03 4.76 -14.46
CA MET A 16 -2.49 5.87 -15.28
C MET A 16 -3.64 5.46 -16.22
N LYS A 17 -4.05 4.19 -16.25
CA LYS A 17 -5.06 3.69 -17.21
C LYS A 17 -6.43 4.31 -16.97
N GLU A 18 -6.81 4.48 -15.71
CA GLU A 18 -8.14 5.00 -15.34
C GLU A 18 -8.15 6.53 -15.20
N SER A 19 -7.02 7.14 -14.81
CA SER A 19 -6.92 8.57 -14.55
C SER A 19 -5.47 9.05 -14.66
N GLU A 20 -5.22 10.07 -15.49
CA GLU A 20 -3.90 10.70 -15.56
C GLU A 20 -3.69 11.80 -14.50
N ILE A 21 -4.79 12.31 -13.92
CA ILE A 21 -4.75 13.44 -12.98
C ILE A 21 -4.67 12.95 -11.53
N ASN A 22 -5.44 11.90 -11.20
CA ASN A 22 -5.47 11.26 -9.89
C ASN A 22 -5.41 9.74 -10.09
N PRO A 23 -4.26 9.20 -10.51
CA PRO A 23 -4.08 7.76 -10.66
C PRO A 23 -4.09 7.06 -9.31
N SER A 24 -4.57 5.82 -9.28
CA SER A 24 -4.39 4.94 -8.12
C SER A 24 -2.93 4.58 -7.94
N VAL A 25 -2.56 4.25 -6.70
CA VAL A 25 -1.25 3.68 -6.36
C VAL A 25 -1.38 2.18 -6.32
N VAL A 26 -0.53 1.47 -7.06
CA VAL A 26 -0.56 0.01 -7.18
C VAL A 26 0.81 -0.61 -6.89
N TYR A 27 0.79 -1.85 -6.42
CA TYR A 27 1.98 -2.67 -6.27
C TYR A 27 2.24 -3.50 -7.52
N LEU A 28 3.47 -3.51 -8.03
CA LEU A 28 3.89 -4.30 -9.19
C LEU A 28 5.06 -5.19 -8.79
N SER A 29 4.79 -6.49 -8.62
CA SER A 29 5.87 -7.44 -8.38
C SER A 29 6.61 -7.82 -9.68
N HIS A 30 7.91 -8.06 -9.57
CA HIS A 30 8.78 -8.48 -10.67
C HIS A 30 8.60 -9.95 -11.07
N ASP A 31 7.99 -10.76 -10.19
CA ASP A 31 7.84 -12.21 -10.30
C ASP A 31 6.38 -12.70 -10.18
N ASP A 32 5.41 -11.80 -10.36
CA ASP A 32 3.97 -12.06 -10.24
C ASP A 32 3.54 -12.62 -8.87
N GLY A 33 4.14 -12.11 -7.79
CA GLY A 33 3.82 -12.42 -6.39
C GLY A 33 2.41 -11.97 -5.96
N GLU A 34 2.01 -12.34 -4.73
CA GLU A 34 0.63 -12.15 -4.22
C GLU A 34 0.16 -10.68 -4.31
N GLY A 35 1.04 -9.73 -3.99
CA GLY A 35 0.71 -8.30 -4.07
C GLY A 35 0.62 -7.74 -5.49
N HIS A 36 0.97 -8.50 -6.54
CA HIS A 36 1.00 -7.97 -7.89
C HIS A 36 -0.39 -7.46 -8.33
N GLY A 37 -0.46 -6.18 -8.71
CA GLY A 37 -1.68 -5.51 -9.15
C GLY A 37 -2.59 -5.02 -8.02
N TYR A 38 -2.22 -5.19 -6.75
CA TYR A 38 -3.00 -4.65 -5.64
C TYR A 38 -3.04 -3.13 -5.69
N ILE A 39 -4.24 -2.56 -5.48
CA ILE A 39 -4.39 -1.14 -5.20
C ILE A 39 -3.97 -0.91 -3.74
N LEU A 40 -2.99 -0.03 -3.54
CA LEU A 40 -2.53 0.42 -2.22
C LEU A 40 -3.24 1.70 -1.77
N GLY A 41 -3.73 2.50 -2.72
CA GLY A 41 -4.61 3.62 -2.46
C GLY A 41 -5.26 4.14 -3.74
N LYS A 42 -6.48 4.64 -3.64
CA LYS A 42 -7.25 5.17 -4.79
C LYS A 42 -6.59 6.39 -5.45
N ASP A 43 -5.73 7.09 -4.72
CA ASP A 43 -4.89 8.20 -5.17
C ASP A 43 -3.65 8.29 -4.26
N PHE A 44 -2.67 9.11 -4.66
CA PHE A 44 -1.42 9.27 -3.91
C PHE A 44 -1.62 9.73 -2.48
N ASN A 45 -2.53 10.70 -2.27
CA ASN A 45 -2.78 11.28 -0.95
C ASN A 45 -3.37 10.22 -0.01
N THR A 46 -4.36 9.46 -0.49
CA THR A 46 -4.99 8.38 0.25
C THR A 46 -3.98 7.29 0.58
N TYR A 47 -3.16 6.86 -0.39
CA TYR A 47 -2.09 5.87 -0.15
C TYR A 47 -1.14 6.33 0.97
N LEU A 48 -0.61 7.56 0.85
CA LEU A 48 0.35 8.08 1.81
C LEU A 48 -0.27 8.27 3.20
N GLU A 49 -1.48 8.83 3.28
CA GLU A 49 -2.20 9.00 4.54
C GLU A 49 -2.46 7.66 5.23
N GLN A 50 -3.00 6.68 4.51
CA GLN A 50 -3.31 5.36 5.08
C GLN A 50 -2.03 4.62 5.52
N LEU A 51 -0.96 4.68 4.73
CA LEU A 51 0.33 4.10 5.09
C LEU A 51 0.91 4.73 6.37
N LEU A 52 0.83 6.06 6.50
CA LEU A 52 1.27 6.77 7.69
C LEU A 52 0.42 6.43 8.92
N LEU A 53 -0.90 6.33 8.74
CA LEU A 53 -1.83 5.96 9.81
C LEU A 53 -1.68 4.48 10.24
N VAL A 54 -1.22 3.58 9.37
CA VAL A 54 -0.79 2.24 9.81
C VAL A 54 0.46 2.33 10.70
N GLY A 55 1.36 3.27 10.40
CA GLY A 55 2.64 3.44 11.08
C GLY A 55 3.84 3.20 10.19
N ALA A 56 3.71 3.48 8.88
CA ALA A 56 4.76 3.33 7.87
C ALA A 56 5.40 1.93 7.91
N CYS A 57 4.57 0.90 7.74
CA CYS A 57 4.95 -0.51 7.92
C CYS A 57 6.03 -1.06 6.97
N GLY A 58 6.45 -0.28 5.99
CA GLY A 58 7.42 -0.66 4.96
C GLY A 58 6.82 -0.57 3.56
N ASN A 59 7.50 -1.16 2.58
CA ASN A 59 7.13 -1.07 1.17
C ASN A 59 7.17 -2.42 0.43
N GLU A 60 7.41 -3.53 1.11
CA GLU A 60 7.19 -4.87 0.55
C GLU A 60 5.71 -5.27 0.68
N ASP A 61 5.23 -6.14 -0.22
CA ASP A 61 3.84 -6.57 -0.23
C ASP A 61 3.42 -7.22 1.09
N TRP A 62 4.18 -8.17 1.61
CA TRP A 62 3.88 -8.85 2.89
C TRP A 62 3.84 -7.89 4.09
N GLN A 63 4.44 -6.70 3.99
CA GLN A 63 4.34 -5.66 5.00
C GLN A 63 3.04 -4.85 4.88
N MET A 64 2.50 -4.68 3.66
CA MET A 64 1.33 -3.84 3.39
C MET A 64 0.03 -4.65 3.31
N LEU A 65 0.05 -5.83 2.70
CA LEU A 65 -1.09 -6.70 2.45
C LEU A 65 -1.91 -7.05 3.71
N PRO A 66 -1.32 -7.24 4.91
CA PRO A 66 -2.10 -7.44 6.12
C PRO A 66 -3.08 -6.30 6.45
N PHE A 67 -2.89 -5.13 5.86
CA PHE A 67 -3.72 -3.94 6.05
C PHE A 67 -4.66 -3.66 4.87
N CYS A 68 -4.68 -4.52 3.84
CA CYS A 68 -5.64 -4.49 2.75
C CYS A 68 -6.75 -5.52 3.04
N LEU A 69 -8.01 -5.15 2.84
CA LEU A 69 -9.14 -6.09 3.03
C LEU A 69 -9.32 -7.01 1.82
N ASP A 70 -8.97 -6.51 0.64
CA ASP A 70 -8.91 -7.22 -0.63
C ASP A 70 -7.97 -6.48 -1.59
N ALA A 71 -7.83 -6.97 -2.82
CA ALA A 71 -6.93 -6.40 -3.83
C ALA A 71 -7.32 -5.00 -4.33
N GLN A 72 -8.52 -4.52 -4.02
CA GLN A 72 -9.08 -3.27 -4.53
C GLN A 72 -9.33 -2.24 -3.42
N SER A 73 -9.33 -2.65 -2.15
CA SER A 73 -9.66 -1.79 -1.02
C SER A 73 -8.69 -0.63 -0.80
N GLY A 74 -7.43 -0.77 -1.23
CA GLY A 74 -6.33 0.04 -0.69
C GLY A 74 -5.92 -0.41 0.70
N ILE A 75 -4.89 0.25 1.23
CA ILE A 75 -4.50 0.13 2.65
C ILE A 75 -5.61 0.74 3.51
N VAL A 76 -6.02 0.02 4.56
CA VAL A 76 -7.07 0.42 5.49
C VAL A 76 -6.49 0.54 6.91
N SER A 77 -6.12 1.75 7.30
CA SER A 77 -5.51 2.03 8.60
C SER A 77 -6.44 1.81 9.81
N ASP A 78 -7.75 1.68 9.59
CA ASP A 78 -8.73 1.37 10.65
C ASP A 78 -9.06 -0.13 10.75
N CYS A 79 -8.44 -1.00 9.95
CA CYS A 79 -8.63 -2.44 10.09
C CYS A 79 -8.04 -2.95 11.43
N GLU A 80 -8.48 -4.13 11.86
CA GLU A 80 -8.05 -4.73 13.13
C GLU A 80 -6.53 -4.94 13.16
N ASN A 81 -5.95 -5.40 12.06
CA ASN A 81 -4.51 -5.62 11.95
C ASN A 81 -3.72 -4.31 12.14
N ALA A 82 -4.19 -3.19 11.59
CA ALA A 82 -3.53 -1.90 11.74
C ALA A 82 -3.59 -1.40 13.20
N LYS A 83 -4.74 -1.60 13.86
CA LYS A 83 -4.92 -1.28 15.29
C LYS A 83 -3.97 -2.08 16.17
N GLU A 84 -3.83 -3.38 15.91
CA GLU A 84 -2.90 -4.24 16.63
C GLU A 84 -1.44 -3.89 16.32
N TYR A 85 -1.10 -3.63 15.06
CA TYR A 85 0.24 -3.22 14.66
C TYR A 85 0.69 -1.93 15.36
N ARG A 86 -0.18 -0.91 15.43
CA ARG A 86 0.09 0.32 16.18
C ARG A 86 0.39 0.07 17.66
N LYS A 87 -0.36 -0.83 18.32
CA LYS A 87 -0.09 -1.23 19.71
C LYS A 87 1.29 -1.89 19.84
N LEU A 88 1.64 -2.79 18.91
CA LEU A 88 2.91 -3.51 18.90
C LEU A 88 4.12 -2.58 18.77
N ILE A 89 4.02 -1.54 17.94
CA ILE A 89 5.11 -0.57 17.73
C ILE A 89 5.06 0.62 18.69
N GLY A 90 4.04 0.71 19.55
CA GLY A 90 3.86 1.83 20.49
C GLY A 90 3.44 3.15 19.85
N LEU A 91 2.81 3.12 18.67
CA LEU A 91 2.30 4.30 17.99
C LEU A 91 0.93 4.71 18.55
N GLN A 92 0.83 5.94 19.06
CA GLN A 92 -0.41 6.51 19.60
C GLN A 92 -0.91 7.63 18.69
N ILE A 93 -1.96 7.34 17.91
CA ILE A 93 -2.65 8.27 17.00
C ILE A 93 -4.15 7.97 17.00
#